data_AF-A0A951RCT3-F1
#
_entry.id   AF-A0A951RCT3-F1
#
_cell.length_a   1.000
_cell.length_b   1.000
_cell.length_c   1.000
_cell.angle_alpha   90.00
_cell.angle_beta   90.00
_cell.angle_gamma   90.00
#
_symmetry.space_group_name_H-M   'P 1'
#
loop_
_entity.id
_entity.type
_entity.pdbx_description
1 polymer ?
#
loop_
_entity_poly.entity_id
_entity_poly.type
_entity_poly.pdbx_seq_one_letter_code
_entity_poly.pdbx_strand_id
1 'polypeptide(L)' 'MPKANKLVSIFGGRATHYLAKKIADSYGCELGKIEVFAFADGEFQPSFDENIRGHDVFIVQST' A
#
# COMPACT_ATOMS: atom_id res chain seq x y z
N MET A 1 3.50 28.30 -7.96
CA MET A 1 4.42 27.62 -7.03
C MET A 1 4.55 26.17 -7.49
N PRO A 2 5.76 25.62 -7.67
CA PRO A 2 5.89 24.21 -8.01
C PRO A 2 5.40 23.41 -6.80
N LYS A 3 4.41 22.53 -6.99
CA LYS A 3 3.98 21.59 -5.94
C LYS A 3 5.21 20.77 -5.59
N ALA A 4 5.62 20.78 -4.32
CA ALA A 4 6.68 19.91 -3.84
C ALA A 4 6.39 18.47 -4.30
N ASN A 5 7.39 17.81 -4.87
CA ASN A 5 7.24 16.46 -5.38
C ASN A 5 7.01 15.53 -4.18
N LYS A 6 5.76 15.24 -3.87
CA LYS A 6 5.38 14.37 -2.74
C LYS A 6 5.66 12.93 -3.12
N LEU A 7 6.27 12.19 -2.19
CA LEU A 7 6.50 10.77 -2.33
C LEU A 7 5.14 10.05 -2.30
N VAL A 8 4.91 9.10 -3.20
CA VAL A 8 3.66 8.33 -3.27
C VAL A 8 3.96 6.88 -2.95
N SER A 9 3.12 6.28 -2.10
CA SER A 9 3.18 4.84 -1.82
C SER A 9 1.82 4.21 -2.03
N ILE A 10 1.79 3.13 -2.80
CA ILE A 10 0.59 2.36 -3.12
C ILE A 10 0.71 1.00 -2.45
N PHE A 11 -0.30 0.59 -1.70
CA PHE A 11 -0.35 -0.71 -1.01
C PHE A 11 -1.58 -1.50 -1.44
N GLY A 12 -1.43 -2.82 -1.54
CA GLY A 12 -2.53 -3.73 -1.85
C GLY A 12 -2.97 -4.51 -0.62
N GLY A 13 -4.27 -4.54 -0.34
CA GLY A 13 -4.82 -5.48 0.64
C GLY A 13 -4.95 -6.90 0.06
N ARG A 14 -5.40 -7.84 0.90
CA ARG A 14 -5.45 -9.29 0.58
C ARG A 14 -6.36 -9.63 -0.62
N ALA A 15 -7.43 -8.88 -0.83
CA ALA A 15 -8.44 -9.21 -1.84
C ALA A 15 -8.04 -8.73 -3.24
N THR A 16 -7.30 -7.62 -3.34
CA THR A 16 -7.00 -6.96 -4.61
C THR A 16 -5.52 -6.63 -4.79
N HIS A 17 -4.64 -7.43 -4.19
CA HIS A 17 -3.19 -7.26 -4.36
C HIS A 17 -2.77 -7.24 -5.84
N TYR A 18 -3.38 -8.07 -6.69
CA TYR A 18 -3.13 -8.09 -8.14
C TYR A 18 -3.47 -6.76 -8.82
N LEU A 19 -4.55 -6.10 -8.39
CA LEU A 19 -5.02 -4.84 -8.97
C LEU A 19 -4.13 -3.69 -8.48
N ALA A 20 -3.80 -3.69 -7.19
CA ALA A 20 -2.87 -2.73 -6.60
C ALA A 20 -1.53 -2.74 -7.35
N LYS A 21 -1.00 -3.93 -7.66
CA LYS A 21 0.22 -4.09 -8.45
C LYS A 21 0.10 -3.44 -9.83
N LYS A 22 -0.97 -3.72 -10.57
CA LYS A 22 -1.20 -3.10 -11.90
C LYS A 22 -1.29 -1.57 -11.83
N ILE A 23 -1.90 -1.03 -10.78
CA ILE A 23 -1.99 0.42 -10.56
C ILE A 23 -0.60 1.00 -10.28
N ALA A 24 0.19 0.37 -9.41
CA ALA A 24 1.57 0.78 -9.10
C ALA A 24 2.46 0.75 -10.36
N ASP A 25 2.40 -0.34 -11.13
CA ASP A 25 3.13 -0.49 -12.39
C ASP A 25 2.75 0.61 -13.40
N SER A 26 1.45 0.95 -13.49
CA SER A 26 0.95 2.02 -14.37
C SER A 26 1.34 3.42 -13.90
N TYR A 27 1.45 3.62 -12.59
CA TYR A 27 1.94 4.87 -11.99
C TYR A 27 3.47 5.02 -12.13
N GLY A 28 4.19 3.91 -12.33
CA GLY A 28 5.65 3.89 -12.45
C GLY A 28 6.37 3.76 -11.11
N CYS A 29 5.76 3.11 -10.11
CA CYS A 29 6.41 2.78 -8.85
C CYS A 29 6.27 1.29 -8.52
N GLU A 30 7.09 0.80 -7.59
CA GLU A 30 6.88 -0.52 -7.02
C GLU A 30 5.67 -0.51 -6.07
N LEU A 31 5.00 -1.66 -5.95
CA LEU A 31 3.96 -1.84 -4.94
C LEU A 31 4.62 -1.90 -3.56
N GLY A 32 4.11 -1.10 -2.63
CA GLY A 32 4.63 -1.00 -1.29
C GLY A 32 4.54 -2.31 -0.51
N LYS A 33 5.48 -2.50 0.43
CA LYS A 33 5.60 -3.72 1.23
C LYS A 33 4.71 -3.65 2.46
N ILE A 34 3.74 -4.56 2.53
CA ILE A 34 2.82 -4.69 3.65
C ILE A 34 2.72 -6.16 4.05
N GLU A 35 2.87 -6.44 5.34
CA GLU A 35 2.56 -7.73 5.93
C GLU A 35 1.22 -7.65 6.66
N VAL A 36 0.42 -8.73 6.59
CA VAL A 36 -0.84 -8.82 7.33
C VAL A 36 -0.78 -10.07 8.20
N PHE A 37 -0.59 -9.86 9.50
CA PHE A 37 -0.62 -10.92 10.50
C PHE A 37 -2.07 -11.26 10.83
N ALA A 38 -2.43 -12.55 10.82
CA ALA A 38 -3.74 -13.02 11.23
C ALA A 38 -3.61 -13.79 12.56
N PHE A 39 -4.42 -13.42 13.54
CA PHE A 39 -4.49 -14.06 14.85
C PHE A 39 -5.57 -15.13 14.87
N ALA A 40 -5.45 -16.07 15.82
CA ALA A 40 -6.34 -17.23 15.90
C ALA A 40 -7.78 -16.88 16.30
N ASP A 41 -8.00 -15.73 16.92
CA ASP A 41 -9.31 -15.18 17.31
C ASP A 41 -10.04 -14.47 16.16
N GLY A 42 -9.42 -14.39 14.98
CA GLY A 42 -9.98 -13.75 13.79
C GLY A 42 -9.58 -12.28 13.64
N GLU A 43 -8.80 -11.72 14.58
CA GLU A 43 -8.21 -10.40 14.40
C GLU A 43 -7.06 -10.43 13.38
N PHE A 44 -6.74 -9.28 12.81
CA PHE A 44 -5.59 -9.13 11.94
C PHE A 44 -4.91 -7.78 12.12
N GLN A 45 -3.59 -7.76 11.95
CA GLN A 45 -2.76 -6.57 12.04
C GLN A 45 -1.97 -6.36 10.74
N PRO A 46 -2.29 -5.31 9.97
CA PRO A 46 -1.42 -4.86 8.89
C PRO A 46 -0.18 -4.12 9.44
N SER A 47 0.99 -4.35 8.83
CA SER A 47 2.26 -3.69 9.13
C SER A 47 2.92 -3.25 7.83
N PHE A 48 3.37 -1.98 7.78
CA PHE A 48 4.15 -1.47 6.66
C PHE A 48 5.64 -1.70 6.92
N ASP A 49 6.30 -2.45 6.03
CA ASP A 49 7.71 -2.83 6.16
C ASP A 49 8.65 -1.84 5.46
N GLU A 50 8.24 -0.57 5.40
CA GLU A 50 9.00 0.51 4.82
C GLU A 50 8.61 1.87 5.43
N ASN A 51 9.48 2.87 5.26
CA ASN A 51 9.20 4.21 5.75
C ASN A 51 8.18 4.92 4.85
N ILE A 52 7.01 5.23 5.42
CA ILE A 52 5.92 5.93 4.72
C ILE A 52 5.71 7.39 5.19
N ARG A 53 6.58 7.91 6.05
CA ARG A 53 6.40 9.26 6.62
C ARG A 53 6.54 10.33 5.53
N GLY A 54 5.51 11.17 5.41
CA GLY A 54 5.47 12.24 4.41
C GLY A 54 5.07 11.77 3.01
N HIS A 55 4.72 10.50 2.84
CA HIS A 55 4.17 9.98 1.60
C HIS A 55 2.65 10.24 1.53
N ASP A 56 2.14 10.47 0.32
CA ASP A 56 0.72 10.30 0.04
C ASP A 56 0.45 8.80 -0.16
N VAL A 57 -0.32 8.23 0.77
CA VAL A 57 -0.53 6.78 0.87
C VAL A 57 -1.88 6.39 0.28
N PHE A 58 -1.87 5.40 -0.60
CA PHE A 58 -3.07 4.81 -1.21
C PHE A 58 -3.17 3.33 -0.83
N ILE A 59 -4.33 2.92 -0.32
CA ILE A 59 -4.64 1.53 0.03
C ILE A 59 -5.70 1.01 -0.94
N VAL A 60 -5.34 0.00 -1.72
CA VAL A 60 -6.22 -0.62 -2.72
C VAL A 60 -6.72 -1.95 -2.19
N GLN A 61 -7.98 -1.98 -1.75
CA GLN A 61 -8.61 -3.17 -1.19
C GLN A 61 -10.10 -3.22 -1.58
N SER A 62 -10.54 -4.32 -2.19
CA SER A 62 -11.97 -4.62 -2.30
C SER A 62 -12.52 -5.03 -0.92
N THR A 63 -13.76 -4.62 -0.65
CA THR A 63 -14.52 -5.00 0.55
C THR A 63 -14.99 -6.43 0.48
#